data_AF-A0A943NNK1-F1
#
_entry.id   AF-A0A943NNK1-F1
#
_cell.length_a   1.000
_cell.length_b   1.000
_cell.length_c   1.000
_cell.angle_alpha   90.00
_cell.angle_beta   90.00
_cell.angle_gamma   90.00
#
_symmetry.space_group_name_H-M   'P 1'
#
loop_
_entity.id
_entity.type
_entity.pdbx_description
1 polymer ?
#
loop_
_entity_poly.entity_id
_entity_poly.type
_entity_poly.pdbx_seq_one_letter_code
_entity_poly.pdbx_strand_id
1 'polypeptide(L)'
;MAQKKSRLFPVAFLAAKATLAALKLTNHEGGTLPGFIAEGIDPAFLGDIAKPEQIVFITGTNGKTTTNNLLNDLLADNGYQTVTNRVGGNISSGFASSFAKNATWKGTSKTKLAVMEFDELSGPRIFPYLQPDILSVTNLFRDTFSRSATPDYVFDVMDKGIPASTHLILNADDMISCRLAPQCTHRTYYSIARLAEDTAEPVGIVSDLTACPKCGGKLKWDYAHLRHLGHATCEECGYTNPTPDYEVISVEPETGKFVVKEHCHEGAPTYEYKLNSYSIVNLYNLFVAIVTAREMGLAPATIAASLQRVNIASSRYNEIDYNGRRLISMASKGENDTATSVTIDILRKQPGDKAIIIMIADAYMAKAKDQTEYIGWYYQT
;
A
#
# COMPACT_ATOMS: atom_id res chain seq x y z
N MET A 1 7.80 -29.87 13.21
CA MET A 1 6.67 -30.82 13.33
C MET A 1 5.58 -30.38 12.38
N ALA A 2 5.09 -31.24 11.48
CA ALA A 2 3.97 -30.86 10.61
C ALA A 2 2.74 -30.58 11.47
N GLN A 3 2.21 -29.36 11.40
CA GLN A 3 0.99 -28.98 12.10
C GLN A 3 -0.13 -29.92 11.65
N LYS A 4 -0.75 -30.61 12.61
CA LYS A 4 -1.82 -31.56 12.30
C LYS A 4 -3.05 -30.74 11.91
N LYS A 5 -3.41 -30.81 10.62
CA LYS A 5 -4.57 -30.09 10.09
C LYS A 5 -5.84 -30.42 10.87
N SER A 6 -6.72 -29.44 10.96
CA SER A 6 -8.08 -29.57 11.46
C SER A 6 -8.79 -30.75 10.81
N ARG A 7 -9.61 -31.46 11.59
CA ARG A 7 -10.43 -32.57 11.08
C ARG A 7 -11.48 -32.08 10.08
N LEU A 8 -11.84 -30.80 10.15
CA LEU A 8 -12.85 -30.17 9.28
C LEU A 8 -12.25 -29.66 7.97
N PHE A 9 -10.91 -29.55 7.88
CA PHE A 9 -10.22 -29.03 6.71
C PHE A 9 -10.65 -29.68 5.38
N PRO A 10 -10.78 -31.02 5.25
CA PRO A 10 -11.18 -31.63 3.97
C PRO A 10 -12.59 -31.18 3.51
N VAL A 11 -13.51 -31.02 4.46
CA VAL A 11 -14.89 -30.59 4.19
C VAL A 11 -14.90 -29.12 3.80
N ALA A 12 -14.22 -28.26 4.56
CA ALA A 12 -14.07 -26.84 4.27
C ALA A 12 -13.40 -26.60 2.90
N PHE A 13 -12.35 -27.37 2.58
CA PHE A 13 -11.65 -27.30 1.31
C PHE A 13 -12.55 -27.69 0.13
N LEU A 14 -13.30 -28.79 0.26
CA LEU A 14 -14.25 -29.20 -0.77
C LEU A 14 -15.36 -28.17 -0.97
N ALA A 15 -15.88 -27.59 0.12
CA ALA A 15 -16.88 -26.53 0.07
C ALA A 15 -16.35 -25.30 -0.69
N ALA A 16 -15.16 -24.78 -0.36
CA ALA A 16 -14.54 -23.68 -1.09
C ALA A 16 -14.35 -23.99 -2.58
N LYS A 17 -13.90 -25.21 -2.91
CA LYS A 17 -13.73 -25.65 -4.31
C LYS A 17 -15.05 -25.72 -5.06
N ALA A 18 -16.11 -26.23 -4.43
CA ALA A 18 -17.45 -26.28 -5.00
C ALA A 18 -18.01 -24.86 -5.23
N THR A 19 -17.84 -23.96 -4.26
CA THR A 19 -18.22 -22.55 -4.38
C THR A 19 -17.49 -21.88 -5.56
N LEU A 20 -16.17 -22.07 -5.67
CA LEU A 20 -15.40 -21.55 -6.80
C LEU A 20 -15.89 -22.09 -8.16
N ALA A 21 -16.25 -23.37 -8.24
CA ALA A 21 -16.79 -23.96 -9.45
C ALA A 21 -18.17 -23.38 -9.81
N ALA A 22 -19.06 -23.22 -8.84
CA ALA A 22 -20.38 -22.62 -9.04
C ALA A 22 -20.30 -21.16 -9.47
N LEU A 23 -19.40 -20.38 -8.87
CA LEU A 23 -19.15 -18.99 -9.24
C LEU A 23 -18.63 -18.87 -10.68
N LYS A 24 -17.71 -19.77 -11.07
CA LYS A 24 -17.21 -19.84 -12.46
C LYS A 24 -18.33 -20.17 -13.44
N LEU A 25 -19.23 -21.09 -13.10
CA LEU A 25 -20.38 -21.46 -13.94
C LEU A 25 -21.39 -20.31 -14.09
N THR A 26 -21.47 -19.42 -13.11
CA THR A 26 -22.39 -18.28 -13.10
C THR A 26 -21.73 -16.97 -13.53
N ASN A 27 -20.47 -17.01 -14.02
CA ASN A 27 -19.67 -15.83 -14.40
C ASN A 27 -19.50 -14.77 -13.29
N HIS A 28 -19.40 -15.21 -12.03
CA HIS A 28 -19.05 -14.33 -10.90
C HIS A 28 -17.62 -14.57 -10.45
N GLU A 29 -16.90 -13.50 -10.10
CA GLU A 29 -15.48 -13.61 -9.73
C GLU A 29 -15.23 -14.14 -8.31
N GLY A 30 -16.27 -14.23 -7.48
CA GLY A 30 -16.26 -14.94 -6.21
C GLY A 30 -15.73 -14.20 -4.98
N GLY A 31 -14.81 -13.26 -5.17
CA GLY A 31 -14.25 -12.43 -4.10
C GLY A 31 -13.90 -13.21 -2.83
N THR A 32 -14.50 -12.84 -1.71
CA THR A 32 -14.27 -13.43 -0.38
C THR A 32 -15.17 -14.63 -0.06
N LEU A 33 -16.17 -14.93 -0.89
CA LEU A 33 -17.23 -15.92 -0.58
C LEU A 33 -16.70 -17.35 -0.37
N PRO A 34 -15.82 -17.90 -1.24
CA PRO A 34 -15.27 -19.24 -1.02
C PRO A 34 -14.55 -19.40 0.31
N GLY A 35 -13.72 -18.41 0.68
CA GLY A 35 -13.00 -18.39 1.94
C GLY A 35 -13.91 -18.18 3.14
N PHE A 36 -14.93 -17.33 3.02
CA PHE A 36 -15.93 -17.13 4.07
C PHE A 36 -16.67 -18.43 4.41
N ILE A 37 -17.09 -19.20 3.39
CA ILE A 37 -17.72 -20.52 3.58
C ILE A 37 -16.74 -21.50 4.24
N ALA A 38 -15.48 -21.54 3.77
CA ALA A 38 -14.48 -22.44 4.34
C ALA A 38 -14.17 -22.11 5.80
N GLU A 39 -13.97 -20.85 6.15
CA GLU A 39 -13.69 -20.40 7.52
C GLU A 39 -14.90 -20.60 8.44
N GLY A 40 -16.13 -20.50 7.90
CA GLY A 40 -17.36 -20.83 8.64
C GLY A 40 -17.47 -22.32 8.99
N ILE A 41 -16.87 -23.21 8.18
CA ILE A 41 -16.81 -24.65 8.45
C ILE A 41 -15.60 -25.00 9.33
N ASP A 42 -14.45 -24.38 9.05
CA ASP A 42 -13.18 -24.63 9.73
C ASP A 42 -12.47 -23.30 10.01
N PRO A 43 -12.57 -22.73 11.23
CA PRO A 43 -11.92 -21.48 11.56
C PRO A 43 -10.38 -21.48 11.42
N ALA A 44 -9.76 -22.67 11.40
CA ALA A 44 -8.32 -22.85 11.19
C ALA A 44 -7.93 -22.98 9.70
N PHE A 45 -8.90 -22.88 8.77
CA PHE A 45 -8.70 -23.16 7.35
C PHE A 45 -7.53 -22.40 6.71
N LEU A 46 -7.38 -21.10 7.03
CA LEU A 46 -6.27 -20.30 6.52
C LEU A 46 -4.90 -20.81 7.00
N GLY A 47 -4.82 -21.35 8.21
CA GLY A 47 -3.62 -21.97 8.75
C GLY A 47 -3.27 -23.27 8.02
N ASP A 48 -4.28 -24.07 7.69
CA ASP A 48 -4.12 -25.42 7.15
C ASP A 48 -4.00 -25.51 5.62
N ILE A 49 -4.49 -24.49 4.91
CA ILE A 49 -4.40 -24.45 3.44
C ILE A 49 -2.94 -24.29 3.00
N ALA A 50 -2.58 -25.00 1.92
CA ALA A 50 -1.25 -24.88 1.34
C ALA A 50 -1.00 -23.47 0.83
N LYS A 51 0.14 -22.93 1.22
CA LYS A 51 0.61 -21.60 0.88
C LYS A 51 1.70 -21.69 -0.20
N PRO A 52 1.89 -20.64 -1.01
CA PRO A 52 3.06 -20.52 -1.86
C PRO A 52 4.37 -20.52 -1.05
N GLU A 53 5.49 -20.76 -1.72
CA GLU A 53 6.83 -20.81 -1.10
C GLU A 53 7.27 -19.45 -0.57
N GLN A 54 6.88 -18.36 -1.23
CA GLN A 54 7.15 -16.99 -0.81
C GLN A 54 5.87 -16.16 -0.79
N ILE A 55 5.68 -15.37 0.27
CA ILE A 55 4.54 -14.48 0.48
C ILE A 55 5.05 -13.05 0.66
N VAL A 56 4.62 -12.17 -0.24
CA VAL A 56 4.90 -10.73 -0.21
C VAL A 56 3.59 -9.99 0.08
N PHE A 57 3.62 -9.14 1.10
CA PHE A 57 2.51 -8.27 1.45
C PHE A 57 2.85 -6.81 1.20
N ILE A 58 1.87 -6.09 0.65
CA ILE A 58 1.92 -4.64 0.48
C ILE A 58 0.90 -4.01 1.42
N THR A 59 1.35 -3.14 2.31
CA THR A 59 0.52 -2.49 3.33
C THR A 59 0.85 -1.00 3.49
N GLY A 60 0.16 -0.31 4.41
CA GLY A 60 0.22 1.13 4.63
C GLY A 60 -1.13 1.79 4.43
N THR A 61 -1.35 3.03 4.85
CA THR A 61 -2.71 3.60 4.80
C THR A 61 -3.12 4.01 3.39
N ASN A 62 -2.19 4.54 2.60
CA ASN A 62 -2.43 4.94 1.22
C ASN A 62 -1.53 4.19 0.22
N GLY A 63 -2.01 4.02 -1.01
CA GLY A 63 -1.18 3.49 -2.10
C GLY A 63 -1.02 1.97 -2.16
N LYS A 64 -1.61 1.21 -1.22
CA LYS A 64 -1.54 -0.26 -1.17
C LYS A 64 -1.95 -0.92 -2.49
N THR A 65 -3.17 -0.64 -2.96
CA THR A 65 -3.73 -1.28 -4.15
C THR A 65 -2.93 -0.94 -5.41
N THR A 66 -2.53 0.32 -5.56
CA THR A 66 -1.70 0.77 -6.69
C THR A 66 -0.35 0.06 -6.68
N THR A 67 0.36 0.09 -5.56
CA THR A 67 1.66 -0.58 -5.39
C THR A 67 1.56 -2.08 -5.61
N ASN A 68 0.57 -2.75 -5.01
CA ASN A 68 0.31 -4.17 -5.16
C ASN A 68 0.04 -4.54 -6.62
N ASN A 69 -0.73 -3.72 -7.34
CA ASN A 69 -1.00 -3.97 -8.74
C ASN A 69 0.25 -3.77 -9.60
N LEU A 70 1.00 -2.68 -9.38
CA LEU A 70 2.24 -2.40 -10.10
C LEU A 70 3.27 -3.52 -9.93
N LEU A 71 3.48 -3.98 -8.70
CA LEU A 71 4.39 -5.10 -8.43
C LEU A 71 3.92 -6.39 -9.12
N ASN A 72 2.62 -6.69 -9.05
CA ASN A 72 2.06 -7.87 -9.73
C ASN A 72 2.18 -7.79 -11.27
N ASP A 73 1.94 -6.63 -11.88
CA ASP A 73 2.06 -6.45 -13.33
C ASP A 73 3.53 -6.54 -13.77
N LEU A 74 4.45 -5.96 -13.01
CA LEU A 74 5.89 -6.06 -13.21
C LEU A 74 6.36 -7.52 -13.13
N LEU A 75 5.93 -8.25 -12.10
CA LEU A 75 6.27 -9.67 -11.94
C LEU A 75 5.69 -10.52 -13.07
N ALA A 76 4.45 -10.24 -13.51
CA ALA A 76 3.81 -10.95 -14.61
C ALA A 76 4.52 -10.73 -15.96
N ASP A 77 4.94 -9.49 -16.29
CA ASP A 77 5.73 -9.19 -17.50
C ASP A 77 7.09 -9.91 -17.48
N ASN A 78 7.57 -10.28 -16.29
CA ASN A 78 8.81 -11.04 -16.08
C ASN A 78 8.59 -12.55 -15.87
N GLY A 79 7.41 -13.06 -16.24
CA GLY A 79 7.12 -14.50 -16.27
C GLY A 79 6.78 -15.13 -14.92
N TYR A 80 6.66 -14.34 -13.85
CA TYR A 80 6.21 -14.84 -12.55
C TYR A 80 4.70 -15.04 -12.54
N GLN A 81 4.25 -16.13 -11.92
CA GLN A 81 2.85 -16.38 -11.62
C GLN A 81 2.61 -16.15 -10.13
N THR A 82 1.72 -15.22 -9.80
CA THR A 82 1.44 -14.82 -8.43
C THR A 82 0.03 -15.20 -8.01
N VAL A 83 -0.14 -15.55 -6.73
CA VAL A 83 -1.45 -15.46 -6.06
C VAL A 83 -1.68 -14.00 -5.72
N THR A 84 -2.82 -13.45 -6.14
CA THR A 84 -3.22 -12.08 -5.86
C THR A 84 -4.60 -12.04 -5.21
N ASN A 85 -4.91 -10.94 -4.53
CA ASN A 85 -6.24 -10.59 -4.07
C ASN A 85 -6.82 -9.40 -4.84
N ARG A 86 -6.55 -9.28 -6.16
CA ARG A 86 -7.18 -8.24 -6.98
C ARG A 86 -8.72 -8.29 -6.95
N VAL A 87 -9.25 -9.51 -6.84
CA VAL A 87 -10.68 -9.83 -6.87
C VAL A 87 -11.29 -9.98 -5.46
N GLY A 88 -10.45 -10.16 -4.43
CA GLY A 88 -10.87 -10.51 -3.07
C GLY A 88 -10.34 -9.52 -2.03
N GLY A 89 -10.99 -9.40 -0.88
CA GLY A 89 -10.60 -8.43 0.15
C GLY A 89 -9.22 -8.70 0.76
N ASN A 90 -8.71 -7.72 1.50
CA ASN A 90 -7.49 -7.76 2.30
C ASN A 90 -7.73 -8.35 3.72
N ILE A 91 -8.75 -9.19 3.86
CA ILE A 91 -9.18 -9.85 5.10
C ILE A 91 -9.02 -11.37 5.00
N SER A 92 -9.14 -12.08 6.13
CA SER A 92 -8.90 -13.55 6.24
C SER A 92 -9.58 -14.36 5.13
N SER A 93 -10.89 -14.18 4.97
CA SER A 93 -11.68 -14.86 3.95
C SER A 93 -11.24 -14.55 2.51
N GLY A 94 -10.68 -13.36 2.27
CA GLY A 94 -10.06 -13.01 0.99
C GLY A 94 -8.80 -13.81 0.72
N PHE A 95 -7.88 -13.90 1.70
CA PHE A 95 -6.68 -14.74 1.59
C PHE A 95 -7.05 -16.22 1.41
N ALA A 96 -7.99 -16.72 2.22
CA ALA A 96 -8.50 -18.08 2.15
C ALA A 96 -9.09 -18.40 0.76
N SER A 97 -9.91 -17.50 0.20
CA SER A 97 -10.43 -17.62 -1.17
C SER A 97 -9.31 -17.70 -2.21
N SER A 98 -8.33 -16.81 -2.16
CA SER A 98 -7.23 -16.75 -3.12
C SER A 98 -6.35 -18.00 -3.06
N PHE A 99 -6.01 -18.48 -1.86
CA PHE A 99 -5.28 -19.75 -1.72
C PHE A 99 -6.11 -20.96 -2.11
N ALA A 100 -7.42 -20.98 -1.81
CA ALA A 100 -8.32 -22.03 -2.27
C ALA A 100 -8.39 -22.08 -3.80
N LYS A 101 -8.43 -20.92 -4.48
CA LYS A 101 -8.38 -20.84 -5.95
C LYS A 101 -7.05 -21.36 -6.49
N ASN A 102 -5.94 -21.01 -5.84
CA ASN A 102 -4.60 -21.43 -6.22
C ASN A 102 -4.29 -22.90 -5.91
N ALA A 103 -4.94 -23.51 -4.93
CA ALA A 103 -4.64 -24.89 -4.56
C ALA A 103 -4.99 -25.90 -5.68
N THR A 104 -4.24 -26.99 -5.79
CA THR A 104 -4.62 -28.18 -6.58
C THR A 104 -5.70 -28.98 -5.85
N TRP A 105 -6.36 -29.93 -6.53
CA TRP A 105 -7.27 -30.86 -5.85
C TRP A 105 -6.58 -31.76 -4.83
N LYS A 106 -5.25 -31.92 -4.94
CA LYS A 106 -4.41 -32.62 -3.95
C LYS A 106 -4.02 -31.73 -2.75
N GLY A 107 -4.47 -30.48 -2.72
CA GLY A 107 -4.21 -29.55 -1.62
C GLY A 107 -2.79 -28.97 -1.60
N THR A 108 -2.11 -28.91 -2.75
CA THR A 108 -0.80 -28.24 -2.92
C THR A 108 -0.96 -26.88 -3.59
N SER A 109 -0.03 -25.94 -3.36
CA SER A 109 -0.01 -24.67 -4.09
C SER A 109 0.36 -24.89 -5.57
N LYS A 110 -0.33 -24.23 -6.52
CA LYS A 110 0.03 -24.27 -7.95
C LYS A 110 1.19 -23.32 -8.27
N THR A 111 1.18 -22.16 -7.64
CA THR A 111 2.22 -21.13 -7.80
C THR A 111 3.13 -21.08 -6.58
N LYS A 112 4.35 -20.58 -6.80
CA LYS A 112 5.38 -20.45 -5.76
C LYS A 112 5.35 -19.11 -5.04
N LEU A 113 4.69 -18.10 -5.60
CA LEU A 113 4.69 -16.73 -5.10
C LEU A 113 3.26 -16.23 -4.84
N ALA A 114 3.06 -15.54 -3.72
CA ALA A 114 1.92 -14.68 -3.45
C ALA A 114 2.37 -13.23 -3.33
N VAL A 115 1.67 -12.31 -3.98
CA VAL A 115 1.85 -10.86 -3.81
C VAL A 115 0.47 -10.26 -3.61
N MET A 116 0.20 -9.83 -2.39
CA MET A 116 -1.16 -9.51 -1.96
C MET A 116 -1.19 -8.20 -1.17
N GLU A 117 -2.26 -7.45 -1.37
CA GLU A 117 -2.57 -6.31 -0.51
C GLU A 117 -2.92 -6.81 0.89
N PHE A 118 -2.36 -6.16 1.91
CA PHE A 118 -2.57 -6.49 3.30
C PHE A 118 -3.09 -5.28 4.09
N ASP A 119 -4.16 -5.52 4.85
CA ASP A 119 -4.74 -4.52 5.73
C ASP A 119 -3.99 -4.43 7.06
N GLU A 120 -3.50 -3.24 7.38
CA GLU A 120 -2.67 -2.96 8.54
C GLU A 120 -3.30 -3.39 9.89
N LEU A 121 -4.61 -3.25 10.03
CA LEU A 121 -5.34 -3.62 11.25
C LEU A 121 -5.68 -5.11 11.34
N SER A 122 -5.47 -5.86 10.27
CA SER A 122 -5.78 -7.29 10.21
C SER A 122 -4.65 -8.17 10.76
N GLY A 123 -3.46 -7.61 11.02
CA GLY A 123 -2.27 -8.28 11.56
C GLY A 123 -2.55 -9.28 12.69
N PRO A 124 -3.15 -8.84 13.81
CA PRO A 124 -3.42 -9.72 14.95
C PRO A 124 -4.26 -10.96 14.62
N ARG A 125 -5.11 -10.88 13.59
CA ARG A 125 -5.97 -12.00 13.17
C ARG A 125 -5.32 -12.88 12.11
N ILE A 126 -4.45 -12.32 11.26
CA ILE A 126 -3.87 -13.02 10.10
C ILE A 126 -2.51 -13.65 10.40
N PHE A 127 -1.60 -12.94 11.06
CA PHE A 127 -0.23 -13.42 11.29
C PHE A 127 -0.09 -14.72 12.10
N PRO A 128 -1.05 -15.11 12.97
CA PRO A 128 -1.05 -16.46 13.56
C PRO A 128 -1.19 -17.60 12.54
N TYR A 129 -1.77 -17.33 11.36
CA TYR A 129 -2.06 -18.33 10.34
C TYR A 129 -1.26 -18.13 9.05
N LEU A 130 -0.84 -16.90 8.77
CA LEU A 130 -0.23 -16.49 7.50
C LEU A 130 0.78 -15.38 7.73
N GLN A 131 2.07 -15.71 7.61
CA GLN A 131 3.18 -14.79 7.83
C GLN A 131 3.83 -14.40 6.50
N PRO A 132 4.14 -13.12 6.27
CA PRO A 132 4.87 -12.69 5.08
C PRO A 132 6.37 -12.93 5.22
N ASP A 133 7.01 -13.31 4.11
CA ASP A 133 8.47 -13.29 3.98
C ASP A 133 8.96 -11.86 3.75
N ILE A 134 8.24 -11.08 2.93
CA ILE A 134 8.50 -9.66 2.69
C ILE A 134 7.22 -8.86 2.99
N LEU A 135 7.35 -7.80 3.77
CA LEU A 135 6.28 -6.83 4.01
C LEU A 135 6.75 -5.43 3.62
N SER A 136 6.19 -4.90 2.54
CA SER A 136 6.49 -3.55 2.07
C SER A 136 5.42 -2.58 2.57
N VAL A 137 5.86 -1.53 3.26
CA VAL A 137 4.99 -0.51 3.87
C VAL A 137 5.12 0.79 3.08
N THR A 138 4.02 1.26 2.51
CA THR A 138 4.01 2.48 1.69
C THR A 138 4.18 3.76 2.54
N ASN A 139 3.36 3.89 3.58
CA ASN A 139 3.28 5.03 4.50
C ASN A 139 2.23 4.77 5.59
N LEU A 140 2.27 5.56 6.67
CA LEU A 140 1.24 5.61 7.71
C LEU A 140 0.70 7.03 7.91
N PHE A 141 -0.30 7.40 7.10
CA PHE A 141 -1.15 8.57 7.33
C PHE A 141 -2.37 8.23 8.16
N ARG A 142 -3.01 9.26 8.71
CA ARG A 142 -4.39 9.10 9.19
C ARG A 142 -5.31 8.66 8.06
N ASP A 143 -6.28 7.84 8.43
CA ASP A 143 -7.31 7.35 7.54
C ASP A 143 -8.68 7.56 8.21
N THR A 144 -9.73 6.90 7.72
CA THR A 144 -11.07 7.01 8.26
C THR A 144 -11.09 6.85 9.78
N PHE A 145 -11.52 7.91 10.48
CA PHE A 145 -11.46 8.01 11.95
C PHE A 145 -12.15 6.84 12.65
N SER A 146 -13.31 6.40 12.14
CA SER A 146 -14.10 5.29 12.70
C SER A 146 -13.39 3.93 12.65
N ARG A 147 -12.37 3.80 11.80
CA ARG A 147 -11.65 2.54 11.55
C ARG A 147 -10.24 2.55 12.14
N SER A 148 -9.48 3.59 11.83
CA SER A 148 -8.04 3.65 12.10
C SER A 148 -7.71 4.54 13.29
N ALA A 149 -8.66 5.30 13.84
CA ALA A 149 -8.48 6.28 14.91
C ALA A 149 -7.35 7.28 14.61
N THR A 150 -6.10 6.94 14.96
CA THR A 150 -4.90 7.72 14.67
C THR A 150 -3.81 6.85 14.03
N PRO A 151 -2.82 7.44 13.35
CA PRO A 151 -1.65 6.72 12.84
C PRO A 151 -0.93 5.91 13.92
N ASP A 152 -0.88 6.42 15.16
CA ASP A 152 -0.25 5.73 16.30
C ASP A 152 -0.95 4.41 16.64
N TYR A 153 -2.29 4.36 16.58
CA TYR A 153 -3.04 3.13 16.80
C TYR A 153 -2.70 2.06 15.75
N VAL A 154 -2.67 2.47 14.48
CA VAL A 154 -2.29 1.59 13.37
C VAL A 154 -0.84 1.11 13.55
N PHE A 155 0.07 2.04 13.86
CA PHE A 155 1.47 1.74 14.15
C PHE A 155 1.59 0.68 15.24
N ASP A 156 0.93 0.88 16.39
CA ASP A 156 0.98 -0.05 17.53
C ASP A 156 0.47 -1.46 17.20
N VAL A 157 -0.57 -1.56 16.36
CA VAL A 157 -1.10 -2.86 15.92
C VAL A 157 -0.10 -3.59 15.04
N MET A 158 0.51 -2.87 14.09
CA MET A 158 1.51 -3.44 13.18
C MET A 158 2.82 -3.78 13.90
N ASP A 159 3.34 -2.85 14.70
CA ASP A 159 4.63 -2.94 15.41
C ASP A 159 4.74 -4.22 16.23
N LYS A 160 3.66 -4.61 16.91
CA LYS A 160 3.58 -5.83 17.73
C LYS A 160 3.24 -7.09 16.92
N GLY A 161 2.52 -6.93 15.82
CA GLY A 161 1.96 -8.06 15.07
C GLY A 161 2.95 -8.70 14.08
N ILE A 162 3.85 -7.90 13.51
CA ILE A 162 4.73 -8.36 12.42
C ILE A 162 5.74 -9.42 12.94
N PRO A 163 5.86 -10.58 12.28
CA PRO A 163 6.82 -11.62 12.64
C PRO A 163 8.28 -11.17 12.50
N ALA A 164 9.14 -11.50 13.47
CA ALA A 164 10.55 -11.09 13.47
C ALA A 164 11.37 -11.61 12.28
N SER A 165 10.92 -12.69 11.62
CA SER A 165 11.57 -13.26 10.43
C SER A 165 11.25 -12.51 9.13
N THR A 166 10.28 -11.59 9.16
CA THR A 166 9.86 -10.84 7.97
C THR A 166 10.93 -9.82 7.57
N HIS A 167 11.22 -9.75 6.27
CA HIS A 167 11.99 -8.67 5.67
C HIS A 167 11.07 -7.45 5.46
N LEU A 168 11.43 -6.33 6.09
CA LEU A 168 10.68 -5.09 5.98
C LEU A 168 11.26 -4.17 4.91
N ILE A 169 10.39 -3.69 4.02
CA ILE A 169 10.72 -2.61 3.08
C ILE A 169 9.95 -1.36 3.53
N LEU A 170 10.67 -0.35 4.02
CA LEU A 170 10.09 0.79 4.74
C LEU A 170 10.45 2.13 4.09
N ASN A 171 9.51 3.06 4.12
CA ASN A 171 9.71 4.42 3.67
C ASN A 171 10.54 5.21 4.69
N ALA A 172 11.78 5.57 4.35
CA ALA A 172 12.63 6.36 5.23
C ALA A 172 12.11 7.79 5.43
N ASP A 173 11.38 8.34 4.47
CA ASP A 173 10.81 9.70 4.54
C ASP A 173 9.61 9.78 5.50
N ASP A 174 9.05 8.64 5.87
CA ASP A 174 7.98 8.53 6.86
C ASP A 174 8.56 8.12 8.21
N MET A 175 8.86 9.10 9.07
CA MET A 175 9.39 8.84 10.42
C MET A 175 8.39 8.11 11.34
N ILE A 176 7.15 7.91 10.92
CA ILE A 176 6.18 7.05 11.61
C ILE A 176 6.45 5.60 11.20
N SER A 177 6.28 5.26 9.92
CA SER A 177 6.36 3.87 9.45
C SER A 177 7.77 3.27 9.43
N CYS A 178 8.82 4.07 9.29
CA CYS A 178 10.21 3.59 9.23
C CYS A 178 10.68 2.89 10.52
N ARG A 179 9.94 3.08 11.62
CA ARG A 179 10.20 2.50 12.95
C ARG A 179 9.52 1.16 13.21
N LEU A 180 8.66 0.71 12.30
CA LEU A 180 7.80 -0.45 12.53
C LEU A 180 8.59 -1.72 12.88
N ALA A 181 8.06 -2.45 13.85
CA ALA A 181 8.39 -3.81 14.23
C ALA A 181 9.89 -4.03 14.48
N PRO A 182 10.52 -3.32 15.44
CA PRO A 182 11.96 -3.30 15.70
C PRO A 182 12.60 -4.70 15.86
N GLN A 183 11.80 -5.71 16.21
CA GLN A 183 12.20 -7.13 16.23
C GLN A 183 12.66 -7.69 14.87
N CYS A 184 12.23 -7.09 13.75
CA CYS A 184 12.64 -7.50 12.41
C CYS A 184 14.00 -6.85 12.10
N THR A 185 15.06 -7.65 12.02
CA THR A 185 16.42 -7.13 11.79
C THR A 185 16.77 -6.98 10.31
N HIS A 186 16.04 -7.68 9.42
CA HIS A 186 16.22 -7.54 7.98
C HIS A 186 15.33 -6.41 7.45
N ARG A 187 15.94 -5.29 7.09
CA ARG A 187 15.25 -4.06 6.70
C ARG A 187 15.90 -3.46 5.47
N THR A 188 15.06 -2.95 4.59
CA THR A 188 15.45 -2.13 3.44
C THR A 188 14.70 -0.81 3.51
N TYR A 189 15.42 0.28 3.41
CA TYR A 189 14.88 1.63 3.44
C TYR A 189 14.89 2.27 2.05
N TYR A 190 13.80 2.95 1.71
CA TYR A 190 13.72 3.73 0.48
C TYR A 190 13.33 5.19 0.76
N SER A 191 13.86 6.13 -0.01
CA SER A 191 13.54 7.56 0.12
C SER A 191 13.53 8.29 -1.22
N ILE A 192 13.01 9.52 -1.20
CA ILE A 192 13.15 10.49 -2.28
C ILE A 192 14.02 11.63 -1.76
N ALA A 193 15.07 11.98 -2.52
CA ALA A 193 15.87 13.15 -2.21
C ALA A 193 15.07 14.42 -2.50
N ARG A 194 15.49 15.55 -1.90
CA ARG A 194 14.84 16.85 -2.09
C ARG A 194 14.54 17.17 -3.57
N LEU A 195 13.30 17.53 -3.85
CA LEU A 195 12.79 17.95 -5.14
C LEU A 195 12.58 19.47 -5.19
N ALA A 196 12.37 20.02 -6.39
CA ALA A 196 12.24 21.46 -6.60
C ALA A 196 10.91 22.02 -6.08
N GLU A 197 9.85 21.21 -6.11
CA GLU A 197 8.50 21.54 -5.65
C GLU A 197 8.30 21.38 -4.14
N ASP A 198 9.33 20.92 -3.42
CA ASP A 198 9.23 20.65 -1.99
C ASP A 198 9.01 21.91 -1.18
N THR A 199 8.28 21.72 -0.09
CA THR A 199 8.06 22.76 0.92
C THR A 199 9.14 22.70 1.98
N ALA A 200 9.42 23.83 2.64
CA ALA A 200 10.43 23.87 3.72
C ALA A 200 9.99 23.07 4.97
N GLU A 201 8.68 22.88 5.14
CA GLU A 201 8.05 22.16 6.24
C GLU A 201 6.65 21.65 5.81
N PRO A 202 6.04 20.69 6.51
CA PRO A 202 4.71 20.19 6.20
C PRO A 202 3.66 21.31 6.13
N VAL A 203 2.94 21.39 5.01
CA VAL A 203 1.89 22.39 4.80
C VAL A 203 0.50 21.84 5.14
N GLY A 204 -0.31 22.67 5.81
CA GLY A 204 -1.69 22.40 6.17
C GLY A 204 -1.87 21.81 7.57
N ILE A 205 -3.11 21.82 8.07
CA ILE A 205 -3.45 21.35 9.43
C ILE A 205 -3.41 19.82 9.56
N VAL A 206 -3.45 19.11 8.43
CA VAL A 206 -3.35 17.64 8.36
C VAL A 206 -1.88 17.24 8.30
N SER A 207 -1.21 17.22 9.46
CA SER A 207 0.11 16.61 9.62
C SER A 207 0.07 15.60 10.77
N ASP A 208 0.47 14.37 10.48
CA ASP A 208 0.44 13.27 11.44
C ASP A 208 1.70 13.21 12.32
N LEU A 209 2.81 13.79 11.84
CA LEU A 209 4.07 13.87 12.57
C LEU A 209 4.27 15.29 13.09
N THR A 210 3.63 15.61 14.22
CA THR A 210 3.70 16.95 14.83
C THR A 210 4.83 17.11 15.85
N ALA A 211 5.39 16.00 16.32
CA ALA A 211 6.48 15.94 17.28
C ALA A 211 7.40 14.76 17.00
N CYS A 212 8.62 14.80 17.55
CA CYS A 212 9.57 13.71 17.43
C CYS A 212 8.97 12.41 17.99
N PRO A 213 8.94 11.33 17.21
CA PRO A 213 8.27 10.10 17.63
C PRO A 213 9.09 9.29 18.66
N LYS A 214 10.27 9.79 19.05
CA LYS A 214 11.14 9.19 20.05
C LYS A 214 11.08 9.93 21.41
N CYS A 215 11.11 11.26 21.41
CA CYS A 215 11.14 12.05 22.65
C CYS A 215 10.03 13.11 22.80
N GLY A 216 9.18 13.30 21.79
CA GLY A 216 8.15 14.35 21.78
C GLY A 216 8.68 15.77 21.53
N GLY A 217 9.99 15.95 21.31
CA GLY A 217 10.61 17.24 21.01
C GLY A 217 10.25 17.78 19.62
N LYS A 218 10.57 19.05 19.38
CA LYS A 218 10.30 19.71 18.10
C LYS A 218 11.12 19.10 16.96
N LEU A 219 10.50 18.99 15.78
CA LEU A 219 11.15 18.57 14.54
C LEU A 219 11.55 19.80 13.72
N LYS A 220 12.81 19.82 13.29
CA LYS A 220 13.32 20.73 12.27
C LYS A 220 13.30 20.01 10.93
N TRP A 221 12.60 20.59 9.96
CA TRP A 221 12.47 20.04 8.61
C TRP A 221 13.54 20.63 7.68
N ASP A 222 14.13 19.77 6.86
CA ASP A 222 14.99 20.20 5.76
C ASP A 222 14.16 20.38 4.48
N TYR A 223 13.18 19.50 4.28
CA TYR A 223 12.17 19.57 3.24
C TYR A 223 10.99 18.63 3.56
N ALA A 224 9.82 18.92 2.98
CA ALA A 224 8.64 18.08 3.00
C ALA A 224 8.06 17.94 1.59
N HIS A 225 7.96 16.69 1.15
CA HIS A 225 7.39 16.28 -0.14
C HIS A 225 5.86 16.31 -0.11
N LEU A 226 5.29 15.70 0.92
CA LEU A 226 3.85 15.53 1.06
C LEU A 226 3.50 15.34 2.52
N ARG A 227 2.90 16.37 3.13
CA ARG A 227 2.61 16.40 4.58
C ARG A 227 3.87 16.06 5.38
N HIS A 228 3.84 14.98 6.14
CA HIS A 228 4.96 14.52 6.97
C HIS A 228 5.98 13.66 6.23
N LEU A 229 5.82 13.39 4.93
CA LEU A 229 6.84 12.70 4.15
C LEU A 229 7.94 13.70 3.78
N GLY A 230 9.16 13.45 4.26
CA GLY A 230 10.34 14.26 3.98
C GLY A 230 11.47 13.98 4.95
N HIS A 231 12.43 14.89 5.00
CA HIS A 231 13.58 14.79 5.89
C HIS A 231 13.46 15.76 7.06
N ALA A 232 13.56 15.23 8.29
CA ALA A 232 13.52 16.02 9.51
C ALA A 232 14.44 15.46 10.59
N THR A 233 14.95 16.36 11.42
CA THR A 233 15.77 16.04 12.59
C THR A 233 15.17 16.66 13.84
N CYS A 234 15.10 15.88 14.92
CA CYS A 234 14.65 16.37 16.22
C CYS A 234 15.69 17.32 16.84
N GLU A 235 15.26 18.52 17.22
CA GLU A 235 16.12 19.54 17.82
C GLU A 235 16.58 19.14 19.25
N GLU A 236 15.86 18.25 19.91
CA GLU A 236 16.13 17.84 21.31
C GLU A 236 17.00 16.58 21.42
N CYS A 237 16.68 15.52 20.67
CA CYS A 237 17.37 14.22 20.81
C CYS A 237 18.18 13.79 19.59
N GLY A 238 18.20 14.60 18.53
CA GLY A 238 18.93 14.31 17.29
C GLY A 238 18.36 13.15 16.46
N TYR A 239 17.20 12.60 16.82
CA TYR A 239 16.54 11.56 16.03
C TYR A 239 16.19 12.08 14.63
N THR A 240 16.58 11.33 13.60
CA THR A 240 16.42 11.70 12.19
C THR A 240 16.01 10.47 11.37
N ASN A 241 15.60 10.68 10.13
CA ASN A 241 15.28 9.61 9.17
C ASN A 241 16.44 8.60 9.05
N PRO A 242 16.16 7.29 8.85
CA PRO A 242 17.20 6.31 8.56
C PRO A 242 17.85 6.59 7.19
N THR A 243 19.10 6.19 7.03
CA THR A 243 19.77 6.25 5.72
C THR A 243 19.08 5.29 4.75
N PRO A 244 18.71 5.73 3.54
CA PRO A 244 18.07 4.88 2.55
C PRO A 244 19.06 3.90 1.90
N ASP A 245 18.59 2.69 1.62
CA ASP A 245 19.27 1.72 0.75
C ASP A 245 19.03 2.05 -0.73
N TYR A 246 17.85 2.57 -1.04
CA TYR A 246 17.44 3.01 -2.37
C TYR A 246 16.93 4.46 -2.31
N GLU A 247 17.48 5.34 -3.13
CA GLU A 247 17.12 6.76 -3.10
C GLU A 247 16.80 7.27 -4.51
N VAL A 248 15.64 7.88 -4.71
CA VAL A 248 15.39 8.67 -5.92
C VAL A 248 16.15 9.98 -5.80
N ILE A 249 17.20 10.17 -6.60
CA ILE A 249 18.10 11.33 -6.50
C ILE A 249 17.75 12.46 -7.48
N SER A 250 16.95 12.17 -8.50
CA SER A 250 16.50 13.19 -9.46
C SER A 250 15.21 12.76 -10.14
N VAL A 251 14.35 13.73 -10.41
CA VAL A 251 13.11 13.54 -11.16
C VAL A 251 12.97 14.64 -12.20
N GLU A 252 12.52 14.27 -13.40
CA GLU A 252 12.12 15.16 -14.48
C GLU A 252 10.60 15.08 -14.65
N PRO A 253 9.80 15.96 -14.01
CA PRO A 253 8.35 15.89 -14.03
C PRO A 253 7.72 15.85 -15.44
N GLU A 254 8.28 16.61 -16.37
CA GLU A 254 7.78 16.73 -17.75
C GLU A 254 7.92 15.44 -18.56
N THR A 255 9.01 14.70 -18.35
CA THR A 255 9.29 13.45 -19.07
C THR A 255 8.83 12.22 -18.28
N GLY A 256 8.59 12.40 -16.98
CA GLY A 256 8.37 11.34 -16.02
C GLY A 256 9.61 10.46 -15.82
N LYS A 257 10.81 10.93 -16.15
CA LYS A 257 12.05 10.18 -15.88
C LYS A 257 12.51 10.42 -14.44
N PHE A 258 13.08 9.40 -13.82
CA PHE A 258 13.71 9.54 -12.52
C PHE A 258 14.89 8.59 -12.38
N VAL A 259 15.86 8.98 -11.55
CA VAL A 259 17.07 8.21 -11.30
C VAL A 259 17.06 7.70 -9.87
N VAL A 260 17.27 6.40 -9.72
CA VAL A 260 17.43 5.72 -8.44
C VAL A 260 18.89 5.41 -8.22
N LYS A 261 19.41 5.77 -7.05
CA LYS A 261 20.72 5.36 -6.55
C LYS A 261 20.54 4.21 -5.56
N GLU A 262 21.26 3.11 -5.75
CA GLU A 262 21.20 1.94 -4.85
C GLU A 262 22.42 1.93 -3.92
N HIS A 263 22.30 2.56 -2.75
CA HIS A 263 23.38 2.68 -1.75
C HIS A 263 23.79 1.32 -1.15
N CYS A 264 22.89 0.34 -1.14
CA CYS A 264 23.15 -1.02 -0.65
C CYS A 264 24.05 -1.87 -1.57
N HIS A 265 24.31 -1.42 -2.80
CA HIS A 265 25.16 -2.12 -3.76
C HIS A 265 26.55 -1.47 -3.88
N GLU A 266 27.57 -2.29 -4.13
CA GLU A 266 28.96 -1.81 -4.27
C GLU A 266 29.08 -0.75 -5.37
N GLY A 267 29.73 0.37 -5.04
CA GLY A 267 29.86 1.53 -5.94
C GLY A 267 28.62 2.41 -6.04
N ALA A 268 27.54 2.11 -5.32
CA ALA A 268 26.28 2.85 -5.29
C ALA A 268 25.75 3.21 -6.69
N PRO A 269 25.48 2.21 -7.56
CA PRO A 269 25.11 2.43 -8.95
C PRO A 269 23.78 3.20 -9.06
N THR A 270 23.60 3.83 -10.23
CA THR A 270 22.39 4.58 -10.55
C THR A 270 21.66 3.98 -11.75
N TYR A 271 20.33 3.93 -11.68
CA TYR A 271 19.46 3.42 -12.74
C TYR A 271 18.36 4.40 -13.06
N GLU A 272 18.05 4.56 -14.34
CA GLU A 272 16.97 5.41 -14.83
C GLU A 272 15.69 4.58 -15.01
N TYR A 273 14.58 5.13 -14.54
CA TYR A 273 13.23 4.59 -14.71
C TYR A 273 12.30 5.68 -15.24
N LYS A 274 11.10 5.26 -15.68
CA LYS A 274 10.08 6.17 -16.18
C LYS A 274 8.73 5.87 -15.53
N LEU A 275 8.02 6.93 -15.15
CA LEU A 275 6.62 6.91 -14.78
C LEU A 275 5.76 7.61 -15.84
N ASN A 276 4.59 7.05 -16.14
CA ASN A 276 3.72 7.57 -17.20
C ASN A 276 3.03 8.89 -16.83
N SER A 277 2.79 9.13 -15.54
CA SER A 277 2.12 10.33 -15.04
C SER A 277 2.73 10.74 -13.70
N TYR A 278 3.48 11.85 -13.73
CA TYR A 278 4.16 12.34 -12.55
C TYR A 278 3.20 12.91 -11.50
N SER A 279 3.29 12.35 -10.31
CA SER A 279 2.90 12.97 -9.05
C SER A 279 3.76 12.36 -7.95
N ILE A 280 4.02 13.11 -6.88
CA ILE A 280 4.81 12.59 -5.75
C ILE A 280 4.21 11.30 -5.16
N VAL A 281 2.87 11.19 -5.13
CA VAL A 281 2.16 9.98 -4.67
C VAL A 281 2.42 8.79 -5.59
N ASN A 282 2.36 8.99 -6.91
CA ASN A 282 2.66 7.93 -7.87
C ASN A 282 4.13 7.52 -7.84
N LEU A 283 5.04 8.48 -7.63
CA LEU A 283 6.45 8.21 -7.51
C LEU A 283 6.73 7.30 -6.30
N TYR A 284 6.19 7.62 -5.11
CA TYR A 284 6.31 6.73 -3.95
C TYR A 284 5.73 5.33 -4.20
N ASN A 285 4.50 5.24 -4.73
CA ASN A 285 3.85 3.95 -4.99
C ASN A 285 4.63 3.08 -5.98
N LEU A 286 5.13 3.69 -7.05
CA LEU A 286 5.97 3.01 -8.02
C LEU A 286 7.31 2.60 -7.41
N PHE A 287 7.92 3.50 -6.64
CA PHE A 287 9.26 3.28 -6.12
C PHE A 287 9.31 2.13 -5.11
N VAL A 288 8.35 2.03 -4.19
CA VAL A 288 8.29 0.86 -3.29
C VAL A 288 8.05 -0.45 -4.06
N ALA A 289 7.30 -0.43 -5.17
CA ALA A 289 7.14 -1.61 -6.03
C ALA A 289 8.46 -1.98 -6.73
N ILE A 290 9.24 -0.99 -7.20
CA ILE A 290 10.57 -1.19 -7.76
C ILE A 290 11.51 -1.80 -6.72
N VAL A 291 11.61 -1.21 -5.53
CA VAL A 291 12.47 -1.69 -4.44
C VAL A 291 12.08 -3.12 -4.05
N THR A 292 10.78 -3.40 -3.93
CA THR A 292 10.30 -4.76 -3.63
C THR A 292 10.69 -5.75 -4.73
N ALA A 293 10.56 -5.39 -6.00
CA ALA A 293 11.00 -6.24 -7.11
C ALA A 293 12.54 -6.43 -7.14
N ARG A 294 13.32 -5.40 -6.80
CA ARG A 294 14.78 -5.47 -6.68
C ARG A 294 15.21 -6.43 -5.57
N GLU A 295 14.59 -6.34 -4.39
CA GLU A 295 14.83 -7.25 -3.24
C GLU A 295 14.37 -8.68 -3.54
N MET A 296 13.41 -8.87 -4.44
CA MET A 296 13.03 -10.19 -4.96
C MET A 296 13.98 -10.73 -6.04
N GLY A 297 15.03 -9.97 -6.39
CA GLY A 297 16.10 -10.38 -7.30
C GLY A 297 15.94 -9.99 -8.77
N LEU A 298 14.95 -9.16 -9.12
CA LEU A 298 14.82 -8.68 -10.51
C LEU A 298 15.89 -7.63 -10.81
N ALA A 299 16.51 -7.72 -11.98
CA ALA A 299 17.54 -6.77 -12.39
C ALA A 299 16.95 -5.37 -12.72
N PRO A 300 17.71 -4.29 -12.53
CA PRO A 300 17.26 -2.93 -12.84
C PRO A 300 16.76 -2.76 -14.28
N ALA A 301 17.52 -3.29 -15.25
CA ALA A 301 17.18 -3.23 -16.66
C ALA A 301 15.85 -3.96 -16.98
N THR A 302 15.61 -5.08 -16.29
CA THR A 302 14.37 -5.87 -16.40
C THR A 302 13.17 -5.07 -15.91
N ILE A 303 13.31 -4.44 -14.74
CA ILE A 303 12.26 -3.56 -14.19
C ILE A 303 12.00 -2.37 -15.12
N ALA A 304 13.06 -1.69 -15.58
CA ALA A 304 12.93 -0.54 -16.47
C ALA A 304 12.20 -0.90 -17.78
N ALA A 305 12.47 -2.07 -18.36
CA ALA A 305 11.78 -2.56 -19.55
C ALA A 305 10.28 -2.81 -19.29
N SER A 306 9.93 -3.41 -18.15
CA SER A 306 8.52 -3.66 -17.78
C SER A 306 7.74 -2.37 -17.57
N LEU A 307 8.34 -1.35 -16.93
CA LEU A 307 7.67 -0.07 -16.69
C LEU A 307 7.26 0.67 -17.97
N GLN A 308 7.90 0.38 -19.12
CA GLN A 308 7.46 0.92 -20.41
C GLN A 308 6.13 0.31 -20.91
N ARG A 309 5.73 -0.84 -20.37
CA ARG A 309 4.53 -1.61 -20.78
C ARG A 309 3.42 -1.55 -19.75
N VAL A 310 3.77 -1.34 -18.48
CA VAL A 310 2.80 -1.26 -17.39
C VAL A 310 2.08 0.08 -17.46
N ASN A 311 0.77 0.03 -17.67
CA ASN A 311 -0.08 1.21 -17.56
C ASN A 311 -0.39 1.47 -16.09
N ILE A 312 0.24 2.49 -15.52
CA ILE A 312 -0.29 3.13 -14.31
C ILE A 312 -1.65 3.72 -14.72
N ALA A 313 -2.74 3.21 -14.14
CA ALA A 313 -4.07 3.70 -14.43
C ALA A 313 -4.10 5.24 -14.30
N SER A 314 -4.54 5.91 -15.36
CA SER A 314 -4.68 7.36 -15.35
C SER A 314 -5.61 7.77 -14.22
N SER A 315 -5.13 8.75 -13.48
CA SER A 315 -5.58 9.16 -12.15
C SER A 315 -7.07 9.49 -12.04
N ARG A 316 -7.53 9.56 -10.80
CA ARG A 316 -8.77 10.22 -10.35
C ARG A 316 -8.91 11.70 -10.80
N TYR A 317 -7.98 12.22 -11.61
CA TYR A 317 -7.96 13.53 -12.22
C TYR A 317 -8.40 13.39 -13.68
N ASN A 318 -9.47 14.07 -14.05
CA ASN A 318 -9.96 14.18 -15.41
C ASN A 318 -10.04 15.65 -15.81
N GLU A 319 -9.57 15.97 -17.00
CA GLU A 319 -9.58 17.33 -17.52
C GLU A 319 -10.21 17.33 -18.91
N ILE A 320 -11.20 18.18 -19.09
CA ILE A 320 -11.87 18.38 -20.37
C ILE A 320 -11.99 19.88 -20.65
N ASP A 321 -11.88 20.27 -21.91
CA ASP A 321 -12.38 21.57 -22.37
C ASP A 321 -13.88 21.45 -22.64
N TYR A 322 -14.66 22.36 -22.06
CA TYR A 322 -16.09 22.46 -22.34
C TYR A 322 -16.45 23.92 -22.55
N ASN A 323 -16.82 24.27 -23.79
CA ASN A 323 -17.17 25.64 -24.22
C ASN A 323 -16.08 26.66 -23.87
N GLY A 324 -14.80 26.33 -24.09
CA GLY A 324 -13.67 27.21 -23.82
C GLY A 324 -13.38 27.41 -22.33
N ARG A 325 -13.95 26.54 -21.47
CA ARG A 325 -13.65 26.47 -20.04
C ARG A 325 -12.97 25.15 -19.74
N ARG A 326 -11.90 25.23 -18.96
CA ARG A 326 -11.20 24.06 -18.43
C ARG A 326 -11.97 23.49 -17.25
N LEU A 327 -12.54 22.28 -17.42
CA LEU A 327 -13.22 21.55 -16.35
C LEU A 327 -12.28 20.47 -15.83
N ILE A 328 -11.96 20.57 -14.54
CA ILE A 328 -11.15 19.59 -13.82
C ILE A 328 -12.06 18.86 -12.84
N SER A 329 -12.12 17.54 -12.96
CA SER A 329 -12.80 16.66 -12.01
C SER A 329 -11.77 15.83 -11.26
N MET A 330 -11.84 15.85 -9.93
CA MET A 330 -10.97 15.08 -9.06
C MET A 330 -11.77 14.32 -8.02
N ALA A 331 -11.56 13.01 -7.91
CA ALA A 331 -12.12 12.21 -6.84
C ALA A 331 -11.12 12.09 -5.66
N SER A 332 -11.56 12.43 -4.45
CA SER A 332 -10.86 12.07 -3.20
C SER A 332 -11.46 10.81 -2.59
N LYS A 333 -10.75 10.20 -1.64
CA LYS A 333 -11.31 9.14 -0.80
C LYS A 333 -12.30 9.81 0.17
N GLY A 334 -13.54 9.32 0.25
CA GLY A 334 -14.52 9.81 1.21
C GLY A 334 -14.10 9.51 2.65
N GLU A 335 -14.54 10.35 3.59
CA GLU A 335 -14.21 10.24 5.02
C GLU A 335 -12.71 10.18 5.30
N ASN A 336 -11.91 10.90 4.51
CA ASN A 336 -10.47 10.99 4.64
C ASN A 336 -10.01 12.44 4.40
N ASP A 337 -9.57 13.08 5.48
CA ASP A 337 -9.11 14.47 5.50
C ASP A 337 -7.85 14.64 4.64
N THR A 338 -6.85 13.78 4.81
CA THR A 338 -5.57 13.83 4.06
C THR A 338 -5.79 13.82 2.55
N ALA A 339 -6.55 12.85 2.05
CA ALA A 339 -6.84 12.69 0.63
C ALA A 339 -7.62 13.89 0.08
N THR A 340 -8.56 14.42 0.84
CA THR A 340 -9.36 15.58 0.43
C THR A 340 -8.53 16.85 0.43
N SER A 341 -7.73 17.10 1.47
CA SER A 341 -6.85 18.27 1.56
C SER A 341 -5.78 18.25 0.48
N VAL A 342 -5.27 17.08 0.08
CA VAL A 342 -4.33 16.95 -1.06
C VAL A 342 -5.02 17.32 -2.37
N THR A 343 -6.24 16.83 -2.62
CA THR A 343 -7.02 17.22 -3.81
C THR A 343 -7.27 18.73 -3.85
N ILE A 344 -7.63 19.33 -2.72
CA ILE A 344 -7.85 20.79 -2.62
C ILE A 344 -6.55 21.56 -2.89
N ASP A 345 -5.41 21.12 -2.37
CA ASP A 345 -4.11 21.77 -2.64
C ASP A 345 -3.72 21.69 -4.14
N ILE A 346 -4.01 20.56 -4.80
CA ILE A 346 -3.82 20.42 -6.26
C ILE A 346 -4.69 21.42 -7.02
N LEU A 347 -5.97 21.55 -6.65
CA LEU A 347 -6.89 22.51 -7.27
C LEU A 347 -6.48 23.96 -7.00
N ARG A 348 -5.99 24.26 -5.79
CA ARG A 348 -5.48 25.58 -5.40
C ARG A 348 -4.31 26.02 -6.28
N LYS A 349 -3.41 25.09 -6.62
CA LYS A 349 -2.23 25.32 -7.47
C LYS A 349 -2.56 25.49 -8.96
N GLN A 350 -3.77 25.16 -9.41
CA GLN A 350 -4.18 25.38 -10.80
C GLN A 350 -4.21 26.88 -11.13
N PRO A 351 -3.78 27.30 -12.33
CA PRO A 351 -3.75 28.71 -12.72
C PRO A 351 -5.17 29.29 -12.92
N GLY A 352 -5.29 30.62 -12.81
CA GLY A 352 -6.51 31.37 -13.11
C GLY A 352 -7.55 31.41 -11.99
N ASP A 353 -8.64 32.15 -12.24
CA ASP A 353 -9.80 32.21 -11.37
C ASP A 353 -10.62 30.92 -11.48
N LYS A 354 -11.07 30.41 -10.33
CA LYS A 354 -11.66 29.06 -10.22
C LYS A 354 -13.01 29.14 -9.54
N ALA A 355 -14.00 28.45 -10.12
CA ALA A 355 -15.20 28.06 -9.40
C ALA A 355 -15.00 26.62 -8.90
N ILE A 356 -15.05 26.42 -7.59
CA ILE A 356 -14.87 25.09 -6.97
C ILE A 356 -16.24 24.54 -6.62
N ILE A 357 -16.53 23.33 -7.08
CA ILE A 357 -17.73 22.57 -6.71
C ILE A 357 -17.26 21.33 -5.96
N ILE A 358 -17.66 21.22 -4.70
CA ILE A 358 -17.39 20.04 -3.87
C ILE A 358 -18.67 19.21 -3.83
N MET A 359 -18.58 17.98 -4.34
CA MET A 359 -19.69 17.03 -4.31
C MET A 359 -19.43 15.98 -3.22
N ILE A 360 -20.18 16.08 -2.14
CA ILE A 360 -20.21 15.08 -1.07
C ILE A 360 -21.38 14.15 -1.36
N ALA A 361 -21.11 12.85 -1.52
CA ALA A 361 -22.12 11.84 -1.80
C ALA A 361 -22.16 10.79 -0.70
N ASP A 362 -23.19 10.84 0.13
CA ASP A 362 -23.49 9.90 1.22
C ASP A 362 -24.60 8.90 0.84
N ALA A 363 -25.02 8.87 -0.44
CA ALA A 363 -26.14 8.08 -0.92
C ALA A 363 -26.02 6.56 -0.64
N TYR A 364 -24.81 6.07 -0.39
CA TYR A 364 -24.59 4.68 0.02
C TYR A 364 -24.99 4.43 1.49
N MET A 365 -24.81 5.43 2.37
CA MET A 365 -25.24 5.39 3.78
C MET A 365 -26.77 5.44 3.89
N ALA A 366 -27.46 6.11 2.96
CA ALA A 366 -28.93 6.13 2.92
C ALA A 366 -29.58 4.73 2.80
N LYS A 367 -28.80 3.70 2.41
CA LYS A 367 -29.26 2.30 2.36
C LYS A 367 -29.15 1.57 3.71
N ALA A 368 -28.36 2.09 4.65
CA ALA A 368 -28.16 1.55 5.99
C ALA A 368 -28.94 2.39 7.01
N LYS A 369 -30.13 1.91 7.41
CA LYS A 369 -31.08 2.66 8.26
C LYS A 369 -30.55 3.02 9.65
N ASP A 370 -29.48 2.38 10.08
CA ASP A 370 -28.85 2.47 11.39
C ASP A 370 -27.45 3.14 11.35
N GLN A 371 -27.06 3.68 10.20
CA GLN A 371 -25.78 4.35 10.03
C GLN A 371 -25.97 5.81 9.63
N THR A 372 -25.07 6.67 10.10
CA THR A 372 -25.00 8.08 9.74
C THR A 372 -23.54 8.39 9.44
N GLU A 373 -23.27 9.14 8.38
CA GLU A 373 -21.91 9.60 8.08
C GLU A 373 -21.39 10.45 9.24
N TYR A 374 -20.17 10.16 9.69
CA TYR A 374 -19.46 11.03 10.61
C TYR A 374 -18.91 12.23 9.82
N ILE A 375 -19.55 13.39 9.86
CA ILE A 375 -19.11 14.57 9.10
C ILE A 375 -17.92 15.35 9.72
N GLY A 376 -17.37 14.87 10.85
CA GLY A 376 -16.29 15.58 11.54
C GLY A 376 -14.98 15.65 10.75
N TRP A 377 -14.76 14.72 9.81
CA TRP A 377 -13.58 14.70 8.96
C TRP A 377 -13.46 15.95 8.06
N TYR A 378 -14.59 16.64 7.75
CA TYR A 378 -14.56 17.89 7.00
C TYR A 378 -13.79 18.99 7.71
N TYR A 379 -13.95 19.11 9.02
CA TYR A 379 -13.30 20.16 9.82
C TYR A 379 -11.81 19.87 10.08
N GLN A 380 -11.36 18.67 9.73
CA GLN A 380 -9.96 18.30 9.77
C GLN A 380 -9.27 18.53 8.41
N THR A 381 -10.04 18.71 7.33
CA THR A 381 -9.55 18.91 5.95
C THR A 381 -9.04 20.33 5.74
#